data_AF-A0A0H4C0A5-F1
#
_entry.id   AF-A0A0H4C0A5-F1
#
_cell.length_a   1.000
_cell.length_b   1.000
_cell.length_c   1.000
_cell.angle_alpha   90.00
_cell.angle_beta   90.00
_cell.angle_gamma   90.00
#
_symmetry.space_group_name_H-M   'P 1'
#
loop_
_entity.id
_entity.type
_entity.pdbx_description
1 polymer ?
#
loop_
_entity_poly.entity_id
_entity_poly.type
_entity_poly.pdbx_seq_one_letter_code
_entity_poly.pdbx_strand_id
1 'polypeptide(L)'
;MALFRRGDGHHRGDDHDNRWTDESGWTTDRMSDGTIFRWRVRMERIGSILPEYKEALEAVAREEGYTYREYVAWAANLTDARMNDTRDRIRNGLASPREAALYRCWLGARLAVHEVQYRLEVRPGKFIWSGR
;
A
#
# COMPACT_ATOMS: atom_id res chain seq x y z
N MET A 1 14.07 24.34 31.77
CA MET A 1 13.58 23.41 32.80
C MET A 1 12.81 22.29 32.12
N ALA A 2 13.29 21.05 32.30
CA ALA A 2 12.57 19.80 32.61
C ALA A 2 11.07 19.69 32.24
N LEU A 3 10.50 18.55 31.84
CA LEU A 3 10.95 17.16 31.62
C LEU A 3 9.66 16.47 31.18
N PHE A 4 9.64 15.73 30.06
CA PHE A 4 8.72 14.59 29.94
C PHE A 4 9.45 13.44 29.27
N ARG A 5 9.85 12.50 30.12
CA ARG A 5 10.35 11.17 29.77
C ARG A 5 9.43 10.16 30.47
N ARG A 6 8.62 9.46 29.69
CA ARG A 6 8.12 8.08 29.87
C ARG A 6 7.86 7.63 28.42
N GLY A 7 8.58 6.69 27.81
CA GLY A 7 9.19 5.51 28.39
C GLY A 7 8.15 4.40 28.48
N ASP A 8 7.71 3.90 27.32
CA ASP A 8 7.15 2.56 27.19
C ASP A 8 7.98 1.83 26.13
N GLY A 9 9.01 1.15 26.63
CA GLY A 9 9.66 0.10 25.88
C GLY A 9 8.70 -1.08 25.77
N HIS A 10 8.34 -1.42 24.55
CA HIS A 10 8.07 -2.80 24.17
C HIS A 10 9.09 -3.18 23.11
N HIS A 11 10.05 -4.01 23.52
CA HIS A 11 10.90 -4.73 22.59
C HIS A 11 10.02 -5.63 21.70
N ARG A 12 9.88 -5.27 20.44
CA ARG A 12 9.97 -6.24 19.34
C ARG A 12 11.24 -5.89 18.58
N GLY A 13 12.23 -6.76 18.73
CA GLY A 13 13.49 -6.65 18.01
C GLY A 13 13.28 -6.74 16.51
N ASP A 14 14.13 -6.00 15.81
CA ASP A 14 14.56 -6.25 14.44
C ASP A 14 13.45 -6.34 13.38
N ASP A 15 12.64 -5.29 13.26
CA ASP A 15 12.09 -4.91 11.95
C ASP A 15 13.26 -4.34 11.12
N HIS A 16 14.15 -5.22 10.65
CA HIS A 16 14.97 -4.90 9.50
C HIS A 16 14.01 -4.36 8.43
N ASP A 17 14.33 -3.21 7.84
CA ASP A 17 13.71 -2.70 6.62
C ASP A 17 13.81 -3.81 5.54
N ASN A 18 12.88 -4.76 5.56
CA ASN A 18 12.74 -5.81 4.56
C ASN A 18 12.21 -5.22 3.25
N ARG A 19 11.92 -3.92 3.26
CA ARG A 19 11.47 -3.14 2.14
C ARG A 19 12.62 -2.32 1.55
N TRP A 20 12.90 -2.49 0.27
CA TRP A 20 13.85 -1.63 -0.45
C TRP A 20 13.30 -1.26 -1.82
N THR A 21 13.69 -0.09 -2.33
CA THR A 21 13.31 0.37 -3.68
C THR A 21 14.54 0.40 -4.57
N ASP A 22 14.47 -0.22 -5.74
CA ASP A 22 15.54 -0.18 -6.73
C ASP A 22 15.42 1.02 -7.68
N GLU A 23 16.49 1.29 -8.45
CA GLU A 23 16.53 2.38 -9.43
C GLU A 23 15.52 2.21 -10.58
N SER A 24 15.01 0.98 -10.78
CA SER A 24 13.95 0.69 -11.75
C SER A 24 12.54 0.97 -11.21
N GLY A 25 12.45 1.50 -9.98
CA GLY A 25 11.20 1.88 -9.32
C GLY A 25 10.45 0.71 -8.70
N TRP A 26 11.06 -0.48 -8.59
CA TRP A 26 10.46 -1.59 -7.85
C TRP A 26 10.73 -1.46 -6.37
N THR A 27 9.67 -1.46 -5.60
CA THR A 27 9.72 -1.73 -4.17
C THR A 27 9.62 -3.23 -3.96
N THR A 28 10.60 -3.84 -3.28
CA THR A 28 10.58 -5.26 -2.89
C THR A 28 10.33 -5.37 -1.40
N ASP A 29 9.60 -6.39 -0.96
CA ASP A 29 9.35 -6.72 0.44
C ASP A 29 9.41 -8.23 0.66
N ARG A 30 9.75 -8.64 1.88
CA ARG A 30 9.84 -10.03 2.33
C ARG A 30 8.84 -10.29 3.45
N MET A 31 7.87 -11.14 3.17
CA MET A 31 6.89 -11.62 4.13
C MET A 31 7.53 -12.55 5.18
N SER A 32 6.86 -12.71 6.31
CA SER A 32 7.31 -13.55 7.43
C SER A 32 7.40 -15.04 7.09
N ASP A 33 6.63 -15.50 6.10
CA ASP A 33 6.68 -16.86 5.56
C ASP A 33 7.87 -17.08 4.60
N GLY A 34 8.68 -16.05 4.35
CA GLY A 34 9.80 -16.07 3.44
C GLY A 34 9.46 -15.71 1.99
N THR A 35 8.18 -15.48 1.66
CA THR A 35 7.75 -15.01 0.34
C THR A 35 8.35 -13.63 0.06
N ILE A 36 9.03 -13.49 -1.08
CA ILE A 36 9.53 -12.20 -1.54
C ILE A 36 8.65 -11.74 -2.70
N PHE A 37 8.13 -10.53 -2.61
CA PHE A 37 7.36 -9.92 -3.68
C PHE A 37 7.88 -8.51 -3.94
N ARG A 38 7.62 -7.99 -5.14
CA ARG A 38 7.94 -6.62 -5.50
C ARG A 38 6.77 -5.98 -6.23
N TRP A 39 6.63 -4.68 -6.09
CA TRP A 39 5.64 -3.91 -6.81
C TRP A 39 6.22 -2.59 -7.28
N ARG A 40 5.61 -2.02 -8.32
CA ARG A 40 5.85 -0.64 -8.73
C ARG A 40 4.55 0.00 -9.16
N VAL A 41 4.47 1.32 -9.02
CA VAL A 41 3.31 2.10 -9.44
C VAL A 41 3.46 2.49 -10.91
N ARG A 42 2.50 2.07 -11.73
CA ARG A 42 2.41 2.33 -13.17
C ARG A 42 1.28 3.32 -13.43
N MET A 43 1.55 4.61 -13.25
CA MET A 43 0.53 5.67 -13.35
C MET A 43 -0.06 5.86 -14.75
N GLU A 44 0.52 5.24 -15.78
CA GLU A 44 -0.10 5.14 -17.10
C GLU A 44 -1.30 4.19 -17.11
N ARG A 45 -1.42 3.28 -16.14
CA ARG A 45 -2.58 2.37 -15.95
C ARG A 45 -3.74 3.03 -15.19
N ILE A 46 -3.67 4.32 -14.88
CA ILE A 46 -4.71 5.03 -14.13
C ILE A 46 -6.09 4.93 -14.79
N GLY A 47 -6.16 4.79 -16.12
CA GLY A 47 -7.40 4.58 -16.87
C GLY A 47 -8.07 3.22 -16.64
N SER A 48 -7.38 2.26 -16.00
CA SER A 48 -7.94 0.95 -15.63
C SER A 48 -8.72 0.98 -14.30
N ILE A 49 -8.75 2.12 -13.61
CA ILE A 49 -9.55 2.28 -12.40
C ILE A 49 -11.04 2.27 -12.78
N LEU A 50 -11.82 1.47 -12.08
CA LEU A 50 -13.25 1.35 -12.31
C LEU A 50 -13.96 2.72 -12.20
N PRO A 51 -14.92 3.04 -13.08
CA PRO A 51 -15.59 4.34 -13.10
C PRO A 51 -16.16 4.76 -11.73
N GLU A 52 -16.77 3.82 -11.00
CA GLU A 52 -17.34 4.07 -9.67
C GLU A 52 -16.28 4.46 -8.63
N TYR A 53 -15.06 3.93 -8.74
CA TYR A 53 -13.96 4.32 -7.84
C TYR A 53 -13.34 5.63 -8.28
N LYS A 54 -13.27 5.87 -9.59
CA LYS A 54 -12.78 7.13 -10.14
C LYS A 54 -13.58 8.31 -9.61
N GLU A 55 -14.90 8.28 -9.72
CA GLU A 55 -15.76 9.38 -9.27
C GLU A 55 -15.57 9.69 -7.77
N ALA A 56 -15.55 8.65 -6.93
CA ALA A 56 -15.33 8.79 -5.50
C ALA A 56 -13.95 9.39 -5.18
N LEU A 57 -12.89 8.91 -5.85
CA LEU A 57 -11.53 9.40 -5.66
C LEU A 57 -11.36 10.84 -6.18
N GLU A 58 -12.01 11.22 -7.29
CA GLU A 58 -12.00 12.59 -7.83
C GLU A 58 -12.69 13.57 -6.89
N ALA A 59 -13.81 13.17 -6.29
CA ALA A 59 -14.52 13.98 -5.31
C ALA A 59 -13.64 14.27 -4.09
N VAL A 60 -13.02 13.23 -3.51
CA VAL A 60 -12.15 13.38 -2.34
C VAL A 60 -10.87 14.15 -2.68
N ALA A 61 -10.26 13.88 -3.85
CA ALA A 61 -9.10 14.64 -4.31
C ALA A 61 -9.40 16.14 -4.34
N ARG A 62 -10.55 16.54 -4.89
CA ARG A 62 -10.96 17.94 -4.94
C ARG A 62 -11.18 18.54 -3.56
N GLU A 63 -11.82 17.81 -2.65
CA GLU A 63 -12.03 18.27 -1.26
C GLU A 63 -10.71 18.47 -0.52
N GLU A 64 -9.72 17.63 -0.79
CA GLU A 64 -8.39 17.68 -0.17
C GLU A 64 -7.40 18.59 -0.93
N GLY A 65 -7.81 19.21 -2.04
CA GLY A 65 -6.96 20.11 -2.83
C GLY A 65 -5.92 19.41 -3.71
N TYR A 66 -6.08 18.10 -3.95
CA TYR A 66 -5.25 17.32 -4.86
C TYR A 66 -5.88 17.21 -6.25
N THR A 67 -5.04 17.04 -7.27
CA THR A 67 -5.51 16.48 -8.54
C THR A 67 -5.82 14.99 -8.36
N TYR A 68 -6.71 14.45 -9.20
CA TYR A 68 -7.01 13.02 -9.22
C TYR A 68 -5.75 12.16 -9.34
N ARG A 69 -4.81 12.56 -10.21
CA ARG A 69 -3.56 11.84 -10.45
C ARG A 69 -2.67 11.81 -9.21
N GLU A 70 -2.53 12.95 -8.51
CA GLU A 70 -1.76 13.03 -7.27
C GLU A 70 -2.39 12.18 -6.17
N TYR A 71 -3.72 12.26 -6.04
CA TYR A 71 -4.44 11.49 -5.03
C TYR A 71 -4.33 9.99 -5.25
N VAL A 72 -4.45 9.53 -6.51
CA VAL A 72 -4.23 8.12 -6.86
C VAL A 72 -2.79 7.69 -6.63
N ALA A 73 -1.80 8.53 -6.99
CA ALA A 73 -0.39 8.22 -6.75
C ALA A 73 -0.09 8.10 -5.24
N TRP A 74 -0.68 8.97 -4.42
CA TRP A 74 -0.61 8.88 -2.97
C TRP A 74 -1.28 7.60 -2.45
N ALA A 75 -2.52 7.32 -2.87
CA ALA A 75 -3.26 6.13 -2.45
C ALA A 75 -2.54 4.84 -2.84
N ALA A 76 -1.92 4.80 -4.02
CA ALA A 76 -1.11 3.68 -4.49
C ALA A 76 0.10 3.42 -3.57
N ASN A 77 0.69 4.47 -3.01
CA ASN A 77 1.89 4.40 -2.18
C ASN A 77 1.62 4.33 -0.66
N LEU A 78 0.35 4.28 -0.22
CA LEU A 78 0.00 4.07 1.19
C LEU A 78 0.75 2.87 1.77
N THR A 79 1.29 3.00 2.99
CA THR A 79 1.97 1.87 3.64
C THR A 79 0.98 0.75 3.97
N ASP A 80 1.45 -0.49 4.02
CA ASP A 80 0.59 -1.61 4.42
C ASP A 80 0.16 -1.50 5.89
N ALA A 81 0.97 -0.90 6.76
CA ALA A 81 0.57 -0.56 8.12
C ALA A 81 -0.68 0.34 8.13
N ARG A 82 -0.69 1.41 7.31
CA ARG A 82 -1.85 2.30 7.16
C ARG A 82 -3.08 1.58 6.60
N MET A 83 -2.89 0.76 5.56
CA MET A 83 -4.00 -0.01 4.97
C MET A 83 -4.57 -1.04 5.96
N ASN A 84 -3.71 -1.73 6.71
CA ASN A 84 -4.11 -2.70 7.72
C ASN A 84 -4.82 -2.04 8.90
N ASP A 85 -4.33 -0.91 9.40
CA ASP A 85 -4.99 -0.12 10.45
C ASP A 85 -6.41 0.29 10.04
N THR A 86 -6.57 0.85 8.83
CA THR A 86 -7.90 1.21 8.31
C THR A 86 -8.80 -0.02 8.15
N ARG A 87 -8.27 -1.14 7.64
CA ARG A 87 -9.02 -2.40 7.54
C ARG A 87 -9.50 -2.90 8.90
N ASP A 88 -8.64 -2.85 9.90
CA ASP A 88 -8.94 -3.35 11.23
C ASP A 88 -9.98 -2.47 11.93
N ARG A 89 -9.90 -1.14 11.74
CA ARG A 89 -10.96 -0.20 12.17
C ARG A 89 -12.32 -0.51 11.51
N ILE A 90 -12.34 -0.79 10.21
CA ILE A 90 -13.57 -1.20 9.50
C ILE A 90 -14.13 -2.49 10.08
N ARG A 91 -13.28 -3.51 10.26
CA ARG A 91 -13.67 -4.81 10.81
C ARG A 91 -14.24 -4.71 12.23
N ASN A 92 -13.70 -3.81 13.03
CA ASN A 92 -14.13 -3.59 14.42
C ASN A 92 -15.32 -2.63 14.54
N GLY A 93 -15.90 -2.15 13.42
CA GLY A 93 -17.03 -1.22 13.43
C GLY A 93 -16.68 0.20 13.89
N LEU A 94 -15.40 0.56 13.90
CA LEU A 94 -14.89 1.85 14.35
C LEU A 94 -14.72 2.86 13.21
N ALA A 95 -14.79 2.40 11.95
CA ALA A 95 -14.69 3.25 10.78
C ALA A 95 -16.07 3.77 10.36
N SER A 96 -16.12 5.02 9.88
CA SER A 96 -17.35 5.58 9.30
C SER A 96 -17.70 4.90 7.96
N PRO A 97 -18.97 4.94 7.51
CA PRO A 97 -19.35 4.44 6.19
C PRO A 97 -18.53 5.06 5.05
N ARG A 98 -18.23 6.36 5.17
CA ARG A 98 -17.38 7.10 4.22
C ARG A 98 -15.96 6.54 4.17
N GLU A 99 -15.36 6.30 5.34
CA GLU A 99 -14.01 5.72 5.46
C GLU A 99 -13.95 4.30 4.85
N ALA A 100 -14.96 3.48 5.10
CA ALA A 100 -15.05 2.13 4.54
C ALA A 100 -15.19 2.15 3.00
N ALA A 101 -15.98 3.07 2.45
CA ALA A 101 -16.12 3.25 1.00
C ALA A 101 -14.81 3.72 0.36
N LEU A 102 -14.15 4.70 0.99
CA LEU A 102 -12.88 5.25 0.50
C LEU A 102 -11.75 4.20 0.54
N TYR A 103 -11.68 3.38 1.58
CA TYR A 103 -10.74 2.25 1.66
C TYR A 103 -10.90 1.28 0.48
N ARG A 104 -12.14 0.96 0.07
CA ARG A 104 -12.37 0.11 -1.12
C ARG A 104 -11.86 0.78 -2.39
N CYS A 105 -12.05 2.09 -2.53
CA CYS A 105 -11.56 2.85 -3.68
C CYS A 105 -10.03 2.88 -3.72
N TRP A 106 -9.36 3.05 -2.58
CA TRP A 106 -7.89 2.96 -2.49
C TRP A 106 -7.37 1.57 -2.89
N LEU A 107 -8.03 0.50 -2.43
CA LEU A 107 -7.69 -0.87 -2.86
C LEU A 107 -7.87 -1.05 -4.37
N GLY A 108 -8.98 -0.59 -4.92
CA GLY A 108 -9.25 -0.64 -6.36
C GLY A 108 -8.20 0.13 -7.17
N ALA A 109 -7.84 1.33 -6.72
CA ALA A 109 -6.78 2.13 -7.33
C ALA A 109 -5.43 1.40 -7.28
N ARG A 110 -5.02 0.88 -6.11
CA ARG A 110 -3.80 0.08 -5.94
C ARG A 110 -3.76 -1.09 -6.92
N LEU A 111 -4.83 -1.89 -6.98
CA LEU A 111 -4.91 -3.04 -7.88
C LEU A 111 -4.83 -2.66 -9.36
N ALA A 112 -5.37 -1.50 -9.74
CA ALA A 112 -5.33 -1.02 -11.12
C ALA A 112 -3.93 -0.52 -11.53
N VAL A 113 -3.24 0.22 -10.64
CA VAL A 113 -1.96 0.88 -10.99
C VAL A 113 -0.72 0.14 -10.52
N HIS A 114 -0.83 -0.83 -9.61
CA HIS A 114 0.32 -1.65 -9.21
C HIS A 114 0.61 -2.72 -10.26
N GLU A 115 1.87 -2.81 -10.64
CA GLU A 115 2.43 -4.03 -11.21
C GLU A 115 3.08 -4.79 -10.05
N VAL A 116 2.65 -6.03 -9.81
CA VAL A 116 3.14 -6.86 -8.70
C VAL A 116 3.79 -8.12 -9.26
N GLN A 117 4.95 -8.49 -8.72
CA GLN A 117 5.66 -9.72 -9.06
C GLN A 117 6.08 -10.48 -7.81
N TYR A 118 5.99 -11.79 -7.86
CA TYR A 118 6.43 -12.69 -6.79
C TYR A 118 7.70 -13.39 -7.21
N ARG A 119 8.61 -13.57 -6.25
CA ARG A 119 9.82 -14.37 -6.46
C ARG A 119 9.46 -15.83 -6.24
N LEU A 120 9.53 -16.62 -7.30
CA LEU A 120 9.20 -18.04 -7.28
C LEU A 120 10.46 -18.87 -7.49
N GLU A 121 10.64 -19.90 -6.68
CA GLU A 121 11.64 -20.93 -6.93
C GLU A 121 11.11 -21.93 -7.97
N VAL A 122 11.78 -22.02 -9.11
CA VAL A 122 11.37 -22.91 -10.22
C VAL A 122 12.18 -24.20 -10.27
N ARG A 123 13.37 -24.20 -9.65
CA ARG A 123 14.25 -25.35 -9.40
C ARG A 123 15.08 -25.03 -8.15
N PRO A 124 15.63 -26.03 -7.45
CA PRO A 124 16.50 -25.81 -6.30
C PRO A 124 17.56 -24.73 -6.57
N GLY A 125 17.48 -23.61 -5.85
CA GLY A 125 18.37 -22.46 -5.96
C GLY A 125 18.15 -21.53 -7.17
N LYS A 126 17.14 -21.77 -8.03
CA LYS A 126 16.83 -20.94 -9.21
C LYS A 126 15.49 -20.23 -9.05
N PHE A 127 15.54 -18.91 -9.12
CA PHE A 127 14.39 -18.04 -8.90
C PHE A 127 14.05 -17.22 -10.14
N ILE A 128 12.76 -16.98 -10.35
CA ILE A 128 12.25 -16.02 -11.34
C ILE A 128 11.28 -15.03 -10.66
N TRP A 129 11.04 -13.91 -11.33
CA TRP A 129 9.93 -13.03 -11.00
C TRP A 129 8.73 -13.37 -11.88
N SER A 130 7.58 -13.62 -11.24
CA SER A 130 6.32 -13.88 -11.93
C SER A 130 5.28 -12.84 -11.56
N GLY A 131 4.73 -12.14 -12.56
CA GLY A 131 3.78 -11.06 -12.37
C GLY A 131 2.31 -11.49 -12.37
N ARG A 132 1.46 -10.63 -11.80
CA ARG A 132 0.01 -10.62 -11.98
C ARG A 132 -0.43 -9.38 -12.76
#